data_AF-A0A943KD95-F1
#
_entry.id   AF-A0A943KD95-F1
#
_cell.length_a   1.000
_cell.length_b   1.000
_cell.length_c   1.000
_cell.angle_alpha   90.00
_cell.angle_beta   90.00
_cell.angle_gamma   90.00
#
_symmetry.space_group_name_H-M   'P 1'
#
loop_
_entity.id
_entity.type
_entity.pdbx_description
1 polymer ?
#
loop_
_entity_poly.entity_id
_entity_poly.type
_entity_poly.pdbx_seq_one_letter_code
_entity_poly.pdbx_strand_id
1 'polypeptide(L)' 'MTLTIKEAAEYSNIGINKIDTMLKQPNCPFVLFVGTRKLVKRREFEEFIRREIII' A
#
# COMPACT_ATOMS: atom_id res chain seq x y z
N MET A 1 -3.57 5.19 11.05
CA MET A 1 -2.20 5.57 10.66
C MET A 1 -2.06 5.36 9.16
N THR A 2 -1.55 6.34 8.43
CA THR A 2 -1.29 6.27 6.98
C THR A 2 0.21 6.24 6.76
N LEU A 3 0.67 5.40 5.84
CA LEU A 3 2.08 5.26 5.47
C LEU A 3 2.31 5.91 4.10
N THR A 4 3.49 6.46 3.89
CA THR A 4 3.97 6.79 2.55
C THR A 4 4.34 5.52 1.79
N ILE A 5 4.47 5.62 0.46
CA ILE A 5 4.90 4.50 -0.39
C ILE A 5 6.27 3.96 0.07
N LYS A 6 7.18 4.83 0.51
CA LYS A 6 8.49 4.44 1.02
C LYS A 6 8.39 3.67 2.33
N GLU A 7 7.63 4.18 3.30
CA GLU A 7 7.42 3.50 4.57
C GLU A 7 6.72 2.15 4.39
N ALA A 8 5.73 2.08 3.49
CA ALA A 8 5.08 0.82 3.15
C ALA A 8 6.06 -0.18 2.51
N ALA A 9 6.97 0.29 1.67
CA ALA A 9 8.00 -0.53 1.03
C ALA A 9 8.99 -1.10 2.06
N GLU A 10 9.48 -0.27 2.97
CA GLU A 10 10.37 -0.71 4.05
C GLU A 10 9.67 -1.64 5.04
N TYR A 11 8.41 -1.37 5.38
CA TYR A 11 7.63 -2.19 6.31
C TYR A 11 7.32 -3.59 5.77
N SER A 12 6.91 -3.67 4.50
CA SER A 12 6.50 -4.93 3.87
C SER A 12 7.61 -5.67 3.13
N ASN A 13 8.81 -5.06 3.02
CA ASN A 13 9.88 -5.51 2.13
C ASN A 13 9.44 -5.66 0.66
N ILE A 14 8.44 -4.87 0.23
CA ILE A 14 7.95 -4.86 -1.16
C ILE A 14 8.54 -3.64 -1.86
N GLY A 15 9.12 -3.84 -3.05
CA GLY A 15 9.72 -2.74 -3.81
C GLY A 15 8.72 -1.62 -4.14
N ILE A 16 9.19 -0.38 -4.10
CA ILE A 16 8.40 0.85 -4.35
C ILE A 16 7.61 0.77 -5.67
N ASN A 17 8.21 0.24 -6.73
CA ASN A 17 7.55 0.07 -8.03
C ASN A 17 6.35 -0.87 -7.96
N LYS A 18 6.45 -1.94 -7.16
CA LYS A 18 5.37 -2.89 -6.97
C LYS A 18 4.24 -2.26 -6.16
N ILE A 19 4.55 -1.52 -5.09
CA ILE A 19 3.55 -0.76 -4.32
C ILE A 19 2.87 0.30 -5.20
N ASP A 20 3.60 1.06 -6.01
CA ASP A 20 2.98 2.03 -6.92
C ASP A 20 2.04 1.35 -7.93
N THR A 21 2.42 0.17 -8.44
CA THR A 21 1.56 -0.63 -9.33
C THR A 21 0.30 -1.11 -8.61
N MET A 22 0.43 -1.56 -7.36
CA MET A 22 -0.71 -1.97 -6.52
C MET A 22 -1.66 -0.80 -6.24
N LEU A 23 -1.14 0.40 -5.97
CA LEU A 23 -1.94 1.62 -5.75
C LEU A 23 -2.58 2.16 -7.03
N LYS A 24 -2.07 1.77 -8.21
CA LYS A 24 -2.65 2.11 -9.52
C LYS A 24 -3.80 1.17 -9.92
N GLN A 25 -4.07 0.09 -9.17
CA GLN A 25 -5.18 -0.78 -9.48
C GLN A 25 -6.51 -0.03 -9.37
N PRO A 26 -7.44 -0.20 -10.34
CA PRO A 26 -8.77 0.37 -10.22
C PRO A 26 -9.44 -0.24 -8.98
N ASN A 27 -9.97 0.62 -8.10
CA ASN A 27 -10.58 0.24 -6.82
C ASN A 27 -9.63 -0.33 -5.75
N CYS A 28 -8.37 0.14 -5.70
CA CYS A 28 -7.46 -0.24 -4.62
C CYS A 28 -8.03 0.13 -3.23
N PRO A 29 -8.21 -0.81 -2.29
CA PRO A 29 -8.85 -0.53 -1.00
C PRO A 29 -7.93 0.24 -0.03
N PHE A 30 -6.61 0.08 -0.19
CA PHE A 30 -5.59 0.68 0.67
C PHE A 30 -4.96 1.95 0.10
N VAL A 31 -5.41 2.46 -1.05
CA VAL A 31 -4.97 3.78 -1.55
C VAL A 31 -5.80 4.89 -0.89
N LEU A 32 -5.11 5.97 -0.51
CA LEU A 32 -5.72 7.21 -0.07
C LEU A 32 -5.12 8.36 -0.88
N PHE A 33 -5.97 9.16 -1.52
CA PHE A 33 -5.56 10.35 -2.25
C PHE A 33 -5.72 11.58 -1.35
N VAL A 34 -4.62 12.29 -1.09
CA VAL A 34 -4.62 13.56 -0.36
C VAL A 34 -4.10 14.63 -1.33
N GLY A 35 -5.03 15.27 -2.03
CA GLY A 35 -4.72 16.16 -3.15
C GLY A 35 -3.99 15.39 -4.25
N THR A 36 -2.76 15.82 -4.57
CA THR A 36 -1.90 15.16 -5.58
C THR A 36 -1.05 14.02 -5.01
N ARG A 37 -1.06 13.82 -3.68
CA ARG A 37 -0.24 12.79 -3.02
C ARG A 37 -1.04 11.51 -2.83
N LYS A 38 -0.35 10.37 -3.03
CA LYS A 38 -0.86 9.03 -2.71
C LYS A 38 -0.29 8.58 -1.38
N LEU A 39 -1.17 8.12 -0.48
CA LEU A 39 -0.83 7.51 0.79
C LEU A 39 -1.41 6.09 0.84
N VAL A 40 -0.82 5.27 1.71
CA VAL A 40 -1.22 3.89 1.95
C VAL A 40 -1.96 3.83 3.29
N LYS A 41 -3.18 3.30 3.31
CA LYS A 41 -3.91 3.00 4.54
C LYS A 41 -3.29 1.78 5.18
N ARG A 42 -2.61 1.96 6.33
CA ARG A 42 -1.84 0.90 7.00
C ARG A 42 -2.66 -0.36 7.26
N ARG A 43 -3.84 -0.23 7.88
CA ARG A 43 -4.70 -1.37 8.24
C ARG A 43 -5.15 -2.19 7.03
N GLU A 44 -5.68 -1.51 6.00
CA GLU A 44 -6.13 -2.14 4.77
C GLU A 44 -4.96 -2.80 4.01
N PHE A 45 -3.78 -2.18 4.05
CA PHE A 45 -2.58 -2.74 3.45
C PHE A 45 -2.07 -3.96 4.21
N GLU A 46 -2.03 -3.92 5.55
CA GLU A 46 -1.69 -5.07 6.39
C GLU A 46 -2.66 -6.24 6.16
N GLU A 47 -3.97 -5.98 6.09
CA GLU A 47 -4.99 -6.98 5.74
C GLU A 47 -4.76 -7.58 4.36
N PHE A 48 -4.43 -6.74 3.36
CA PHE A 48 -4.14 -7.19 2.00
C PHE A 48 -2.90 -8.08 1.94
N ILE A 49 -1.80 -7.66 2.57
CA ILE A 49 -0.56 -8.43 2.64
C ILE A 49 -0.78 -9.75 3.40
N ARG A 50 -1.57 -9.74 4.48
CA ARG A 50 -1.91 -10.96 5.22
C ARG A 50 -2.76 -11.95 4.40
N ARG A 51 -3.56 -11.47 3.45
CA ARG A 51 -4.34 -12.32 2.54
C ARG A 51 -3.48 -12.89 1.40
N GLU A 52 -2.59 -12.07 0.83
CA GLU A 52 -1.74 -12.47 -0.30
C GLU A 52 -0.55 -13.32 0.14
N ILE A 53 0.01 -13.07 1.32
CA ILE A 53 1.08 -13.88 1.92
C ILE A 53 0.42 -14.94 2.79
N ILE A 54 0.07 -16.06 2.16
CA ILE A 54 -0.20 -17.31 2.85
C ILE A 54 1.10 -17.74 3.52
N ILE A 55 1.19 -17.56 4.84
CA ILE A 55 2.12 -18.31 5.70
C ILE A 55 1.40 -19.58 6.14
#